data_AF-A0A1D8GMT7-F1
#
_entry.id   AF-A0A1D8GMT7-F1
#
_cell.length_a   1.000
_cell.length_b   1.000
_cell.length_c   1.000
_cell.angle_alpha   90.00
_cell.angle_beta   90.00
_cell.angle_gamma   90.00
#
_symmetry.space_group_name_H-M   'P 1'
#
loop_
_entity.id
_entity.type
_entity.pdbx_description
1 polymer ?
#
loop_
_entity_poly.entity_id
_entity_poly.type
_entity_poly.pdbx_seq_one_letter_code
_entity_poly.pdbx_strand_id
1 'polypeptide(L)'
;MRPGDILVIYRTKDNKGPAEYRSVVTSVCVVEEMKPKNHFNNFKHFYDYCRNYSIFSQAELSQWYNHSENIYTIKMTYNAALNKRLTRGKLIEEIGIERNAYAGFMKLTDDQFRQICRKGGINESLIID
;
A
#
# COMPACT_ATOMS: atom_id res chain seq x y z
N MET A 1 7.40 2.11 -9.93
CA MET A 1 6.50 0.99 -9.65
C MET A 1 5.96 0.47 -10.97
N ARG A 2 5.88 -0.85 -11.13
CA ARG A 2 5.45 -1.55 -12.36
C ARG A 2 4.58 -2.75 -11.99
N PRO A 3 3.80 -3.30 -12.93
CA PRO A 3 3.15 -4.60 -12.75
C PRO A 3 4.15 -5.66 -12.23
N GLY A 4 3.71 -6.45 -11.25
CA GLY A 4 4.53 -7.44 -10.54
C GLY A 4 5.25 -6.91 -9.29
N ASP A 5 5.35 -5.59 -9.09
CA ASP A 5 5.97 -5.05 -7.87
C ASP A 5 5.11 -5.39 -6.64
N ILE A 6 5.79 -5.70 -5.53
CA ILE A 6 5.16 -6.03 -4.24
C ILE A 6 4.93 -4.74 -3.43
N LEU A 7 3.74 -4.63 -2.87
CA LEU A 7 3.34 -3.55 -1.98
C LEU A 7 3.10 -4.07 -0.56
N VAL A 8 3.69 -3.37 0.41
CA VAL A 8 3.42 -3.58 1.83
C VAL A 8 2.49 -2.45 2.30
N ILE A 9 1.27 -2.79 2.70
CA ILE A 9 0.28 -1.81 3.13
C ILE A 9 0.55 -1.38 4.57
N TYR A 10 0.75 -0.07 4.74
CA TYR A 10 0.99 0.56 6.02
C TYR A 10 -0.18 1.47 6.40
N ARG A 11 -0.77 1.21 7.56
CA ARG A 11 -1.84 2.02 8.13
C ARG A 11 -1.25 3.00 9.14
N THR A 12 -1.49 4.29 8.92
CA THR A 12 -1.00 5.38 9.77
C THR A 12 -1.79 5.51 11.07
N LYS A 13 -1.32 6.39 11.97
CA LYS A 13 -1.86 6.58 13.32
C LYS A 13 -3.35 6.90 13.28
N ASP A 14 -4.06 6.43 14.30
CA ASP A 14 -5.50 6.64 14.47
C ASP A 14 -5.84 7.84 15.36
N ASN A 15 -4.86 8.72 15.62
CA ASN A 15 -4.95 9.88 16.51
C ASN A 15 -5.29 9.57 17.99
N LYS A 16 -5.18 8.31 18.44
CA LYS A 16 -5.41 7.92 19.85
C LYS A 16 -4.14 7.74 20.68
N GLY A 17 -2.97 7.97 20.09
CA GLY A 17 -1.68 7.82 20.76
C GLY A 17 -0.48 7.94 19.81
N PRO A 18 0.74 7.71 20.30
CA PRO A 18 1.95 7.84 19.50
C PRO A 18 1.96 6.87 18.30
N ALA A 19 2.34 7.37 17.12
CA ALA A 19 2.41 6.59 15.89
C ALA A 19 3.33 5.35 16.01
N GLU A 20 4.35 5.43 16.87
CA GLU A 20 5.31 4.36 17.16
C GLU A 20 4.63 3.06 17.60
N TYR A 21 3.49 3.15 18.30
CA TYR A 21 2.76 2.00 18.82
C TYR A 21 1.42 1.75 18.10
N ARG A 22 0.96 2.70 17.28
CA ARG A 22 -0.38 2.66 16.65
C ARG A 22 -0.35 2.41 15.14
N SER A 23 0.65 2.95 14.45
CA SER A 23 0.80 2.74 13.02
C SER A 23 1.40 1.37 12.75
N VAL A 24 0.90 0.66 11.75
CA VAL A 24 1.18 -0.76 11.55
C VAL A 24 1.26 -1.15 10.09
N VAL A 25 2.09 -2.13 9.77
CA VAL A 25 1.97 -2.89 8.51
C VAL A 25 0.87 -3.94 8.66
N THR A 26 0.03 -4.07 7.63
CA THR A 26 -1.18 -4.90 7.68
C THR A 26 -1.23 -6.02 6.66
N SER A 27 -0.72 -5.81 5.44
CA SER A 27 -0.87 -6.77 4.36
C SER A 27 0.15 -6.61 3.26
N VAL A 28 0.26 -7.64 2.44
CA VAL A 28 1.06 -7.69 1.22
C VAL A 28 0.12 -7.79 0.02
N CYS A 29 0.38 -6.96 -0.99
CA CYS A 29 -0.33 -6.91 -2.26
C CYS A 29 0.67 -6.98 -3.41
N VAL A 30 0.20 -7.34 -4.60
CA VAL A 30 0.98 -7.29 -5.84
C VAL A 30 0.30 -6.34 -6.83
N VAL A 31 1.09 -5.52 -7.50
CA VAL A 31 0.59 -4.59 -8.52
C VAL A 31 0.22 -5.37 -9.78
N GLU A 32 -1.03 -5.27 -10.21
CA GLU A 32 -1.51 -5.82 -11.48
C GLU A 32 -1.34 -4.79 -12.61
N GLU A 33 -1.81 -3.57 -12.37
CA GLU A 33 -1.80 -2.49 -13.37
C GLU A 33 -1.55 -1.15 -12.69
N MET A 34 -0.85 -0.25 -13.40
CA MET A 34 -0.67 1.14 -13.00
C MET A 34 -1.01 2.03 -14.18
N LYS A 35 -2.00 2.91 -14.02
CA LYS A 35 -2.47 3.81 -15.07
C LYS A 35 -2.35 5.27 -14.62
N PRO A 36 -1.60 6.13 -15.34
CA PRO A 36 -1.65 7.57 -15.13
C PRO A 36 -3.03 8.13 -15.51
N LYS A 37 -3.38 9.31 -15.00
CA LYS A 37 -4.65 9.99 -15.31
C LYS A 37 -4.90 10.13 -16.83
N ASN A 38 -3.88 10.48 -17.60
CA ASN A 38 -3.99 10.66 -19.06
C ASN A 38 -4.29 9.37 -19.84
N HIS A 39 -4.27 8.19 -19.20
CA HIS A 39 -4.79 6.95 -19.76
C HIS A 39 -6.32 6.98 -19.91
N PHE A 40 -7.00 7.85 -19.15
CA PHE A 40 -8.45 7.97 -19.16
C PHE A 40 -8.89 9.20 -19.93
N ASN A 41 -9.62 8.99 -21.03
CA ASN A 41 -10.16 10.06 -21.87
C ASN A 41 -11.05 11.07 -21.12
N ASN A 42 -11.72 10.62 -20.06
CA ASN A 42 -12.61 11.44 -19.22
C ASN A 42 -12.90 10.74 -17.90
N PHE A 43 -13.59 11.45 -16.99
CA PHE A 43 -13.99 10.92 -15.69
C PHE A 43 -14.85 9.65 -15.80
N LYS A 44 -15.74 9.53 -16.79
CA LYS A 44 -16.57 8.33 -16.97
C LYS A 44 -15.71 7.10 -17.24
N HIS A 45 -14.71 7.20 -18.12
CA HIS A 45 -13.78 6.10 -18.39
C HIS A 45 -12.99 5.69 -17.12
N PHE A 46 -12.49 6.67 -16.36
CA PHE A 46 -11.84 6.42 -15.07
C PHE A 46 -12.77 5.75 -14.05
N TYR A 47 -14.00 6.26 -13.92
CA TYR A 47 -14.99 5.72 -12.99
C TYR A 47 -15.38 4.28 -13.37
N ASP A 48 -15.63 4.00 -14.65
CA ASP A 48 -15.97 2.65 -15.12
C ASP A 48 -14.85 1.65 -14.86
N TYR A 49 -13.59 2.10 -14.92
CA TYR A 49 -12.43 1.29 -14.54
C TYR A 49 -12.38 1.02 -13.02
N CYS A 50 -12.64 2.02 -12.18
CA CYS A 50 -12.52 1.92 -10.73
C CYS A 50 -13.72 1.28 -10.02
N ARG A 51 -14.94 1.50 -10.50
CA ARG A 51 -16.20 1.30 -9.75
C ARG A 51 -16.43 -0.13 -9.21
N ASN A 52 -15.86 -1.15 -9.85
CA ASN A 52 -16.09 -2.55 -9.45
C ASN A 52 -15.22 -2.99 -8.26
N TYR A 53 -14.11 -2.29 -7.99
CA TYR A 53 -13.10 -2.71 -7.02
C TYR A 53 -12.65 -1.58 -6.07
N SER A 54 -13.09 -0.35 -6.31
CA SER A 54 -12.78 0.80 -5.48
C SER A 54 -13.65 0.83 -4.23
N ILE A 55 -13.04 1.13 -3.08
CA ILE A 55 -13.76 1.45 -1.83
C ILE A 55 -14.26 2.90 -1.78
N PHE A 56 -13.77 3.75 -2.68
CA PHE A 56 -14.18 5.16 -2.78
C PHE A 56 -15.52 5.28 -3.49
N SER A 57 -16.36 6.18 -2.99
CA SER A 57 -17.61 6.60 -3.65
C SER A 57 -17.33 7.30 -4.98
N GLN A 58 -18.35 7.41 -5.83
CA GLN A 58 -18.26 8.17 -7.08
C GLN A 58 -17.86 9.63 -6.84
N ALA A 59 -18.34 10.24 -5.76
CA ALA A 59 -18.01 11.62 -5.39
C ALA A 59 -16.52 11.76 -5.03
N GLU A 60 -15.99 10.86 -4.21
CA GLU A 60 -14.56 10.84 -3.86
C GLU A 60 -13.69 10.56 -5.09
N LEU A 61 -14.08 9.61 -5.95
CA LEU A 61 -13.37 9.33 -7.21
C LEU A 61 -13.36 10.57 -8.12
N SER A 62 -14.46 11.32 -8.19
CA SER A 62 -14.53 12.58 -8.94
C SER A 62 -13.62 13.64 -8.33
N GLN A 63 -13.61 13.78 -7.01
CA GLN A 63 -12.70 14.70 -6.32
C GLN A 63 -11.25 14.37 -6.61
N TRP A 64 -10.85 13.10 -6.46
CA TRP A 64 -9.50 12.66 -6.79
C TRP A 64 -9.19 12.96 -8.25
N TYR A 65 -9.98 12.47 -9.20
CA TYR A 65 -9.73 12.69 -10.64
C TYR A 65 -9.51 14.16 -11.02
N ASN A 66 -10.25 15.08 -10.37
CA ASN A 66 -10.14 16.51 -10.63
C ASN A 66 -9.08 17.24 -9.78
N HIS A 67 -8.55 16.61 -8.72
CA HIS A 67 -7.64 17.26 -7.77
C HIS A 67 -6.27 17.58 -8.38
N SER A 68 -5.75 16.72 -9.26
CA SER A 68 -4.43 16.88 -9.86
C SER A 68 -4.32 16.17 -11.21
N GLU A 69 -3.41 16.63 -12.06
CA GLU A 69 -2.99 15.89 -13.25
C GLU A 69 -2.04 14.73 -12.91
N ASN A 70 -1.37 14.80 -11.75
CA ASN A 70 -0.37 13.83 -11.31
C ASN A 70 -0.98 12.72 -10.46
N ILE A 71 -2.00 12.06 -10.99
CA ILE A 71 -2.69 10.95 -10.32
C ILE A 71 -2.40 9.63 -11.03
N TYR A 72 -2.14 8.62 -10.21
CA TYR A 72 -1.94 7.26 -10.65
C TYR A 72 -2.99 6.36 -10.02
N THR A 73 -3.62 5.54 -10.85
CA THR A 73 -4.54 4.48 -10.42
C THR A 73 -3.81 3.16 -10.40
N ILE A 74 -3.80 2.51 -9.24
CA ILE A 74 -3.14 1.23 -9.04
C ILE A 74 -4.23 0.18 -8.87
N LYS A 75 -4.21 -0.85 -9.72
CA LYS A 75 -4.97 -2.08 -9.52
C LYS A 75 -3.99 -3.10 -8.95
N MET A 76 -4.39 -3.75 -7.87
CA MET A 76 -3.54 -4.67 -7.13
C MET A 76 -4.34 -5.84 -6.60
N THR A 77 -3.69 -6.99 -6.49
CA THR A 77 -4.24 -8.17 -5.82
C THR A 77 -3.87 -8.13 -4.35
N TYR A 78 -4.83 -8.42 -3.47
CA TYR A 78 -4.59 -8.56 -2.04
C TYR A 78 -4.15 -9.99 -1.73
N ASN A 79 -2.84 -10.22 -1.59
CA ASN A 79 -2.28 -11.57 -1.50
C ASN A 79 -2.40 -12.16 -0.09
N ALA A 80 -2.01 -11.39 0.94
CA ALA A 80 -1.94 -11.90 2.30
C ALA A 80 -2.10 -10.81 3.35
N ALA A 81 -2.87 -11.11 4.41
CA ALA A 81 -2.85 -10.34 5.64
C ALA A 81 -1.70 -10.83 6.54
N LEU A 82 -1.05 -9.90 7.26
CA LEU A 82 -0.12 -10.29 8.32
C LEU A 82 -0.92 -10.82 9.51
N ASN A 83 -0.58 -12.03 9.97
CA ASN A 83 -1.12 -12.63 11.20
C ASN A 83 -0.76 -11.80 12.44
N LYS A 84 0.40 -11.16 12.43
CA LYS A 84 0.88 -10.26 13.48
C LYS A 84 1.17 -8.88 12.89
N ARG A 85 0.43 -7.87 13.35
CA ARG A 85 0.67 -6.47 12.96
C ARG A 85 1.99 -5.98 13.56
N LEU A 86 2.89 -5.54 12.71
CA LEU A 86 4.15 -4.92 13.12
C LEU A 86 3.95 -3.42 13.29
N THR A 87 4.20 -2.91 14.49
CA THR A 87 4.10 -1.47 14.78
C THR A 87 5.27 -0.72 14.17
N ARG A 88 5.11 0.58 13.97
CA ARG A 88 6.19 1.47 13.48
C ARG A 88 7.46 1.36 14.32
N GLY A 89 7.35 1.27 15.65
CA GLY A 89 8.50 1.06 16.54
C GLY A 89 9.28 -0.21 16.16
N LYS A 90 8.58 -1.34 15.98
CA LYS A 90 9.20 -2.60 15.53
C LYS A 90 9.82 -2.49 14.14
N LEU A 91 9.19 -1.75 13.22
CA LEU A 91 9.76 -1.51 11.90
C LEU A 91 11.09 -0.74 12.00
N ILE A 92 11.22 0.19 12.94
CA ILE A 92 12.45 0.96 13.12
C ILE A 92 13.51 0.11 13.82
N GLU A 93 13.15 -0.46 14.97
CA GLU A 93 14.09 -1.11 15.88
C GLU A 93 14.51 -2.51 15.41
N GLU A 94 13.59 -3.27 14.79
CA GLU A 94 13.82 -4.67 14.44
C GLU A 94 14.00 -4.91 12.94
N ILE A 95 13.41 -4.07 12.07
CA ILE A 95 13.49 -4.20 10.61
C ILE A 95 14.52 -3.22 10.01
N GLY A 96 14.90 -2.18 10.75
CA GLY A 96 15.87 -1.18 10.27
C GLY A 96 15.25 -0.18 9.29
N ILE A 97 13.97 0.16 9.43
CA ILE A 97 13.37 1.29 8.72
C ILE A 97 13.87 2.59 9.37
N GLU A 98 14.41 3.48 8.54
CA GLU A 98 14.84 4.82 8.95
C GLU A 98 13.76 5.55 9.78
N ARG A 99 14.12 6.03 10.97
CA ARG A 99 13.16 6.69 11.89
C ARG A 99 12.51 7.92 11.28
N ASN A 100 13.19 8.59 10.35
CA ASN A 100 12.70 9.78 9.67
C ASN A 100 12.21 9.49 8.24
N ALA A 101 12.06 8.21 7.86
CA ALA A 101 11.56 7.85 6.54
C ALA A 101 10.18 8.45 6.26
N TYR A 102 9.99 8.92 5.02
CA TYR A 102 8.70 9.39 4.56
C TYR A 102 7.70 8.22 4.49
N ALA A 103 6.71 8.24 5.38
CA ALA A 103 5.76 7.15 5.55
C ALA A 103 4.65 7.10 4.46
N GLY A 104 4.69 7.99 3.46
CA GLY A 104 3.69 8.01 2.39
C GLY A 104 3.94 6.93 1.34
N PHE A 105 5.14 6.89 0.79
CA PHE A 105 5.56 5.87 -0.18
C PHE A 105 7.09 5.78 -0.17
N MET A 106 7.64 4.60 0.10
CA MET A 106 9.08 4.37 0.14
C MET A 106 9.43 2.99 -0.39
N LYS A 107 10.65 2.85 -0.90
CA LYS A 107 11.19 1.56 -1.31
C LYS A 107 11.74 0.82 -0.10
N LEU A 108 11.41 -0.47 0.01
CA LEU A 108 12.03 -1.39 0.96
C LEU A 108 13.16 -2.15 0.29
N THR A 109 14.15 -2.57 1.09
CA THR A 109 15.10 -3.59 0.65
C THR A 109 14.46 -4.97 0.73
N ASP A 110 15.00 -5.94 -0.01
CA ASP A 110 14.50 -7.30 0.01
C ASP A 110 14.61 -7.92 1.42
N ASP A 111 15.66 -7.55 2.17
CA ASP A 111 15.81 -7.99 3.56
C ASP A 111 14.70 -7.42 4.45
N GLN A 112 14.42 -6.11 4.36
CA GLN A 112 13.33 -5.48 5.12
C GLN A 112 12.00 -6.15 4.81
N PHE A 113 11.72 -6.44 3.53
CA PHE A 113 10.51 -7.15 3.11
C PHE A 113 10.43 -8.56 3.68
N ARG A 114 11.49 -9.37 3.55
CA ARG A 114 11.56 -10.73 4.11
C ARG A 114 11.35 -10.73 5.62
N GLN A 115 11.98 -9.80 6.33
CA GLN A 115 11.82 -9.70 7.77
C GLN A 115 10.39 -9.28 8.18
N ILE A 116 9.75 -8.37 7.42
CA ILE A 116 8.33 -8.02 7.63
C ILE A 116 7.45 -9.25 7.45
N CYS A 117 7.66 -10.05 6.41
CA CYS A 117 6.88 -11.26 6.17
C CYS A 117 7.06 -12.28 7.30
N ARG A 118 8.31 -12.57 7.67
CA ARG A 118 8.65 -13.52 8.74
C ARG A 118 8.06 -13.09 10.09
N LYS A 119 8.30 -11.85 10.52
CA LYS A 119 7.79 -11.35 11.82
C LYS A 119 6.28 -11.08 11.79
N GLY A 120 5.75 -10.76 10.63
CA GLY A 120 4.31 -10.61 10.36
C GLY A 120 3.56 -11.94 10.36
N GLY A 121 4.28 -13.06 10.31
CA GLY A 121 3.71 -14.41 10.32
C GLY A 121 2.98 -14.74 9.02
N ILE A 122 3.40 -14.18 7.89
CA ILE A 122 2.91 -14.61 6.57
C ILE A 122 3.48 -16.01 6.31
N ASN A 123 2.64 -16.92 5.81
CA ASN A 123 3.11 -18.24 5.41
C ASN A 123 4.08 -18.09 4.23
N GLU A 124 5.29 -18.62 4.37
CA GLU A 124 6.34 -18.55 3.34
C GLU A 124 5.88 -19.17 2.01
N SER A 125 4.92 -20.11 2.04
CA SER A 125 4.33 -20.67 0.81
C SER A 125 3.56 -19.66 -0.06
N LEU A 126 3.25 -18.47 0.47
CA LEU A 126 2.60 -17.37 -0.26
C LEU A 126 3.61 -16.42 -0.92
N ILE A 127 4.91 -16.59 -0.62
CA ILE A 127 6.01 -15.81 -1.18
C ILE A 127 6.73 -16.73 -2.17
N ILE A 128 6.39 -16.61 -3.44
CA ILE A 128 6.98 -17.43 -4.51
C ILE A 128 8.12 -16.62 -5.13
N ASP A 129 9.33 -17.16 -5.08
CA ASP A 129 10.54 -16.65 -5.74
C ASP A 129 10.50 -16.86 -7.26
#